data_AF-A0A431WYR3-F1
#
_entry.id   AF-A0A431WYR3-F1
#
_cell.length_a   1.000
_cell.length_b   1.000
_cell.length_c   1.000
_cell.angle_alpha   90.00
_cell.angle_beta   90.00
_cell.angle_gamma   90.00
#
_symmetry.space_group_name_H-M   'P 1'
#
loop_
_entity.id
_entity.type
_entity.pdbx_description
1 polymer ?
#
loop_
_entity_poly.entity_id
_entity_poly.type
_entity_poly.pdbx_seq_one_letter_code
_entity_poly.pdbx_strand_id
1 'polypeptide(L)'
;MFRISLLAVIFGFSALSQAGSTTVFDTESLRLELEHANPGDHIILNPGLYEGRFNIEKPLSLSSRGGSTIDALGEGSAITIHSSGVEISGLTIEHWGNDHYERDSGILVEEGSDDVSINNNRLSGDGFGIRADELNRIKINDNVITGNASLFKLDRGDGIHLDHVVGAEVWGNVISHVRDGVYIESGSHSKVAGNRFFDQQYGIHYMYSSMDEAFNNQSYRVDGGYALMSSKQIHLHSNQVWDAVDFGILLNMSQDSVIEGNRVEKILNPAENPIQGKEGKGIFIYGARDNRVVGNRFAHCDIGFYMAMGGEGNLVYENQFVDNFSQVKYVGDKLLEWSKDGRGNHWSGYLGWDHSSDGIGNSSYRPNDNIDRLFWLYPEANFLMGSPIVMVLRWVQRQFEIGEPSGIIDSYPLLNFTPPFDFEFGVSH
;
A
#
# COMPACT_ATOMS: atom_id res chain seq x y z
N MET A 1 58.24 -47.72 29.21
CA MET A 1 57.12 -46.77 29.07
C MET A 1 57.20 -46.15 27.69
N PHE A 2 56.37 -46.57 26.73
CA PHE A 2 56.00 -45.75 25.57
C PHE A 2 54.70 -46.36 25.02
N ARG A 3 53.56 -45.74 25.34
CA ARG A 3 52.25 -46.07 24.79
C ARG A 3 52.06 -45.20 23.55
N ILE A 4 51.90 -45.83 22.39
CA ILE A 4 51.50 -45.18 21.14
C ILE A 4 49.97 -45.14 21.16
N SER A 5 49.41 -43.95 21.30
CA SER A 5 47.97 -43.70 21.20
C SER A 5 47.59 -43.59 19.72
N LEU A 6 46.72 -44.50 19.26
CA LEU A 6 46.15 -44.46 17.92
C LEU A 6 44.99 -43.46 17.92
N LEU A 7 45.16 -42.33 17.24
CA LEU A 7 44.07 -41.37 16.97
C LEU A 7 43.22 -41.93 15.82
N ALA A 8 41.98 -42.33 16.11
CA ALA A 8 40.99 -42.66 15.08
C ALA A 8 40.39 -41.34 14.55
N VAL A 9 40.72 -40.98 13.32
CA VAL A 9 40.05 -39.90 12.58
C VAL A 9 38.74 -40.48 12.04
N ILE A 10 37.62 -40.09 12.67
CA ILE A 10 36.28 -40.37 12.14
C ILE A 10 36.04 -39.36 11.02
N PHE A 11 36.18 -39.80 9.77
CA PHE A 11 35.62 -39.08 8.63
C PHE A 11 34.10 -39.22 8.69
N GLY A 12 33.44 -38.21 9.25
CA GLY A 12 31.99 -38.04 9.08
C GLY A 12 31.71 -37.80 7.60
N PHE A 13 31.21 -38.83 6.91
CA PHE A 13 30.52 -38.66 5.65
C PHE A 13 29.26 -37.85 5.94
N SER A 14 29.30 -36.53 5.73
CA SER A 14 28.10 -35.76 5.44
C SER A 14 27.55 -36.32 4.12
N ALA A 15 26.56 -37.19 4.22
CA ALA A 15 25.75 -37.55 3.07
C ALA A 15 25.18 -36.24 2.51
N LEU A 16 25.69 -35.82 1.36
CA LEU A 16 25.03 -34.82 0.53
C LEU A 16 23.70 -35.46 0.13
N SER A 17 22.65 -35.18 0.92
CA SER A 17 21.28 -35.50 0.54
C SER A 17 21.02 -34.74 -0.76
N GLN A 18 20.95 -35.45 -1.88
CA GLN A 18 20.45 -34.85 -3.11
C GLN A 18 18.96 -34.64 -2.90
N ALA A 19 18.49 -33.41 -3.08
CA ALA A 19 17.07 -33.11 -3.16
C ALA A 19 16.42 -34.03 -4.20
N GLY A 20 15.49 -34.86 -3.74
CA GLY A 20 14.67 -35.71 -4.59
C GLY A 20 13.60 -34.87 -5.29
N SER A 21 13.20 -35.29 -6.50
CA SER A 21 12.01 -34.73 -7.15
C SER A 21 11.00 -35.83 -7.38
N THR A 22 9.81 -35.67 -6.78
CA THR A 22 8.71 -36.63 -6.87
C THR A 22 7.52 -35.97 -7.54
N THR A 23 6.89 -36.68 -8.49
CA THR A 23 5.64 -36.22 -9.11
C THR A 23 4.46 -36.98 -8.50
N VAL A 24 3.44 -36.23 -8.06
CA VAL A 24 2.19 -36.76 -7.49
C VAL A 24 1.04 -36.59 -8.48
N PHE A 25 0.00 -37.41 -8.33
CA PHE A 25 -1.08 -37.54 -9.33
C PHE A 25 -2.49 -37.34 -8.75
N ASP A 26 -2.63 -37.41 -7.43
CA ASP A 26 -3.90 -37.31 -6.71
C ASP A 26 -3.67 -36.83 -5.27
N THR A 27 -4.77 -36.56 -4.54
CA THR A 27 -4.73 -36.13 -3.13
C THR A 27 -3.94 -37.08 -2.23
N GLU A 28 -4.13 -38.40 -2.38
CA GLU A 28 -3.52 -39.38 -1.48
C GLU A 28 -2.02 -39.49 -1.69
N SER A 29 -1.55 -39.45 -2.96
CA SER A 29 -0.12 -39.37 -3.27
C SER A 29 0.51 -38.07 -2.79
N LEU A 30 -0.19 -36.92 -2.87
CA LEU A 30 0.29 -35.66 -2.31
C LEU A 30 0.43 -35.72 -0.78
N ARG A 31 -0.58 -36.24 -0.06
CA ARG A 31 -0.51 -36.42 1.40
C ARG A 31 0.65 -37.30 1.81
N LEU A 32 0.77 -38.46 1.16
CA LEU A 32 1.82 -39.43 1.45
C LEU A 32 3.21 -38.83 1.23
N GLU A 33 3.39 -38.10 0.12
CA GLU A 33 4.69 -37.51 -0.20
C GLU A 33 5.04 -36.36 0.76
N LEU A 34 4.09 -35.50 1.14
CA LEU A 34 4.33 -34.47 2.15
C LEU A 34 4.76 -35.06 3.51
N GLU A 35 4.19 -36.19 3.91
CA GLU A 35 4.55 -36.89 5.15
C GLU A 35 5.98 -37.48 5.07
N HIS A 36 6.37 -38.04 3.93
CA HIS A 36 7.61 -38.81 3.79
C HIS A 36 8.79 -38.07 3.16
N ALA A 37 8.55 -36.91 2.54
CA ALA A 37 9.59 -36.09 1.91
C ALA A 37 10.73 -35.78 2.89
N ASN A 38 11.95 -35.70 2.36
CA ASN A 38 13.11 -35.23 3.09
C ASN A 38 13.20 -33.71 2.98
N PRO A 39 13.84 -33.05 3.97
CA PRO A 39 14.26 -31.66 3.86
C PRO A 39 14.99 -31.39 2.53
N GLY A 40 14.48 -30.43 1.76
CA GLY A 40 14.99 -29.98 0.46
C GLY A 40 14.36 -30.66 -0.75
N ASP A 41 13.46 -31.64 -0.58
CA ASP A 41 12.82 -32.32 -1.70
C ASP A 41 11.86 -31.40 -2.47
N HIS A 42 11.56 -31.78 -3.71
CA HIS A 42 10.66 -31.06 -4.61
C HIS A 42 9.48 -31.93 -5.03
N ILE A 43 8.28 -31.57 -4.59
CA ILE A 43 7.03 -32.23 -4.93
C ILE A 43 6.37 -31.49 -6.09
N ILE A 44 6.03 -32.22 -7.14
CA ILE A 44 5.46 -31.68 -8.37
C ILE A 44 4.06 -32.27 -8.61
N LEU A 45 3.03 -31.44 -8.61
CA LEU A 45 1.67 -31.83 -8.95
C LEU A 45 1.53 -31.97 -10.46
N ASN A 46 1.05 -33.14 -10.90
CA ASN A 46 0.49 -33.27 -12.24
C ASN A 46 -0.88 -32.56 -12.34
N PRO A 47 -1.31 -32.21 -13.57
CA PRO A 47 -2.64 -31.65 -13.79
C PRO A 47 -3.72 -32.54 -13.16
N GLY A 48 -4.63 -31.96 -12.39
CA GLY A 48 -5.60 -32.70 -11.61
C GLY A 48 -6.21 -31.88 -10.47
N LEU A 49 -7.25 -32.43 -9.85
CA LEU A 49 -7.89 -31.88 -8.67
C LEU A 49 -7.35 -32.58 -7.42
N TYR A 50 -6.92 -31.79 -6.44
CA TYR A 50 -6.38 -32.24 -5.16
C TYR A 50 -7.29 -31.68 -4.06
N GLU A 51 -8.28 -32.47 -3.65
CA GLU A 51 -9.27 -32.08 -2.65
C GLU A 51 -8.71 -32.21 -1.23
N GLY A 52 -8.94 -31.19 -0.41
CA GLY A 52 -8.60 -31.14 1.00
C GLY A 52 -7.52 -30.12 1.34
N ARG A 53 -7.03 -30.24 2.57
CA ARG A 53 -6.04 -29.34 3.17
C ARG A 53 -4.71 -30.04 3.35
N PHE A 54 -3.62 -29.29 3.23
CA PHE A 54 -2.26 -29.83 3.21
C PHE A 54 -1.36 -29.07 4.18
N ASN A 55 -0.63 -29.80 5.02
CA ASN A 55 0.36 -29.23 5.93
C ASN A 55 1.77 -29.51 5.38
N ILE A 56 2.64 -28.50 5.46
CA ILE A 56 4.04 -28.61 5.07
C ILE A 56 4.91 -28.40 6.31
N GLU A 57 5.42 -29.50 6.85
CA GLU A 57 6.17 -29.53 8.11
C GLU A 57 7.69 -29.52 7.92
N LYS A 58 8.17 -29.58 6.68
CA LYS A 58 9.60 -29.67 6.33
C LYS A 58 9.95 -28.64 5.25
N PRO A 59 11.21 -28.17 5.20
CA PRO A 59 11.65 -27.31 4.10
C PRO A 59 11.58 -28.12 2.80
N LEU A 60 10.76 -27.71 1.85
CA LEU A 60 10.58 -28.37 0.56
C LEU A 60 9.98 -27.39 -0.45
N SER A 61 10.05 -27.75 -1.74
CA SER A 61 9.33 -27.04 -2.79
C SER A 61 8.07 -27.82 -3.18
N LEU A 62 6.94 -27.14 -3.30
CA LEU A 62 5.68 -27.68 -3.84
C LEU A 62 5.29 -26.86 -5.07
N SER A 63 5.14 -27.53 -6.21
CA SER A 63 4.84 -26.82 -7.46
C SER A 63 3.89 -27.56 -8.40
N SER A 64 3.36 -26.87 -9.41
CA SER A 64 2.57 -27.47 -10.49
C SER A 64 3.33 -27.58 -11.81
N ARG A 65 3.00 -28.60 -12.63
CA ARG A 65 3.29 -28.59 -14.08
C ARG A 65 2.29 -27.78 -14.91
N GLY A 66 1.32 -27.14 -14.26
CA GLY A 66 0.18 -26.45 -14.85
C GLY A 66 -1.09 -27.31 -14.79
N GLY A 67 -2.23 -26.66 -14.55
CA GLY A 67 -3.54 -27.34 -14.53
C GLY A 67 -3.81 -28.20 -13.30
N SER A 68 -3.07 -28.02 -12.20
CA SER A 68 -3.42 -28.59 -10.90
C SER A 68 -4.19 -27.59 -10.05
N THR A 69 -5.29 -28.03 -9.44
CA THR A 69 -6.09 -27.26 -8.49
C THR A 69 -6.07 -27.93 -7.12
N ILE A 70 -5.72 -27.18 -6.09
CA ILE A 70 -5.97 -27.54 -4.69
C ILE A 70 -7.30 -26.91 -4.30
N ASP A 71 -8.27 -27.74 -3.90
CA ASP A 71 -9.60 -27.31 -3.45
C ASP A 71 -9.76 -27.63 -1.97
N ALA A 72 -9.87 -26.58 -1.14
CA ALA A 72 -9.96 -26.73 0.32
C ALA A 72 -11.37 -27.03 0.85
N LEU A 73 -12.35 -27.23 -0.04
CA LEU A 73 -13.72 -27.69 0.27
C LEU A 73 -14.54 -26.74 1.17
N GLY A 74 -14.15 -25.47 1.24
CA GLY A 74 -14.87 -24.40 1.93
C GLY A 74 -14.60 -24.28 3.42
N GLU A 75 -13.60 -24.99 3.98
CA GLU A 75 -13.29 -24.95 5.41
C GLU A 75 -11.79 -24.88 5.67
N GLY A 76 -11.35 -24.03 6.60
CA GLY A 76 -9.94 -23.98 6.99
C GLY A 76 -9.02 -23.39 5.91
N SER A 77 -7.72 -23.41 6.18
CA SER A 77 -6.70 -23.03 5.19
C SER A 77 -6.38 -24.17 4.22
N ALA A 78 -6.11 -23.84 2.95
CA ALA A 78 -5.82 -24.85 1.92
C ALA A 78 -4.43 -25.46 2.08
N ILE A 79 -3.42 -24.60 2.28
CA ILE A 79 -2.04 -25.00 2.58
C ILE A 79 -1.61 -24.29 3.86
N THR A 80 -1.11 -25.05 4.85
CA THR A 80 -0.51 -24.51 6.06
C THR A 80 0.97 -24.87 6.12
N ILE A 81 1.84 -23.87 6.25
CA ILE A 81 3.30 -24.01 6.28
C ILE A 81 3.78 -23.85 7.72
N HIS A 82 4.46 -24.89 8.23
CA HIS A 82 5.04 -24.95 9.57
C HIS A 82 6.58 -24.98 9.55
N SER A 83 7.20 -24.75 8.40
CA SER A 83 8.63 -24.89 8.22
C SER A 83 9.23 -23.73 7.43
N SER A 84 10.42 -23.30 7.85
CA SER A 84 11.21 -22.32 7.11
C SER A 84 11.66 -22.86 5.76
N GLY A 85 11.96 -21.98 4.81
CA GLY A 85 12.58 -22.36 3.53
C GLY A 85 11.67 -23.19 2.61
N VAL A 86 10.36 -23.08 2.77
CA VAL A 86 9.37 -23.69 1.87
C VAL A 86 9.14 -22.81 0.65
N GLU A 87 9.00 -23.43 -0.51
CA GLU A 87 8.64 -22.76 -1.77
C GLU A 87 7.31 -23.29 -2.30
N ILE A 88 6.35 -22.41 -2.58
CA ILE A 88 5.04 -22.74 -3.16
C ILE A 88 4.90 -22.04 -4.51
N SER A 89 4.81 -22.80 -5.60
CA SER A 89 4.80 -22.19 -6.93
C SER A 89 3.86 -22.78 -7.99
N GLY A 90 3.25 -21.90 -8.78
CA GLY A 90 2.50 -22.30 -9.98
C GLY A 90 1.17 -23.01 -9.71
N LEU A 91 0.66 -23.00 -8.48
CA LEU A 91 -0.57 -23.70 -8.09
C LEU A 91 -1.82 -22.86 -8.40
N THR A 92 -2.93 -23.52 -8.69
CA THR A 92 -4.27 -22.95 -8.49
C THR A 92 -4.81 -23.43 -7.15
N ILE A 93 -5.24 -22.51 -6.29
CA ILE A 93 -5.74 -22.79 -4.94
C ILE A 93 -7.11 -22.11 -4.80
N GLU A 94 -8.13 -22.89 -4.45
CA GLU A 94 -9.52 -22.43 -4.44
C GLU A 94 -10.28 -22.93 -3.20
N HIS A 95 -11.39 -22.25 -2.89
CA HIS A 95 -12.38 -22.68 -1.90
C HIS A 95 -11.80 -22.97 -0.50
N TRP A 96 -10.94 -22.11 0.04
CA TRP A 96 -10.64 -22.12 1.49
C TRP A 96 -11.78 -21.48 2.29
N GLY A 97 -11.76 -21.64 3.61
CA GLY A 97 -12.78 -21.09 4.51
C GLY A 97 -12.75 -19.56 4.62
N ASN A 98 -13.59 -19.01 5.49
CA ASN A 98 -13.76 -17.56 5.67
C ASN A 98 -13.74 -17.10 7.13
N ASP A 99 -13.33 -17.96 8.06
CA ASP A 99 -13.23 -17.59 9.47
C ASP A 99 -11.96 -16.77 9.73
N HIS A 100 -12.14 -15.47 9.92
CA HIS A 100 -11.04 -14.54 10.23
C HIS A 100 -10.37 -14.83 11.58
N TYR A 101 -11.09 -15.42 12.54
CA TYR A 101 -10.55 -15.79 13.84
C TYR A 101 -9.66 -17.03 13.74
N GLU A 102 -10.09 -18.04 12.98
CA GLU A 102 -9.28 -19.25 12.69
C GLU A 102 -8.22 -19.02 11.60
N ARG A 103 -8.18 -17.82 11.02
CA ARG A 103 -7.18 -17.37 10.04
C ARG A 103 -7.26 -18.15 8.72
N ASP A 104 -8.47 -18.51 8.30
CA ASP A 104 -8.69 -19.28 7.07
C ASP A 104 -8.06 -18.57 5.85
N SER A 105 -7.16 -19.29 5.19
CA SER A 105 -6.31 -18.72 4.13
C SER A 105 -6.12 -19.67 2.95
N GLY A 106 -5.90 -19.13 1.75
CA GLY A 106 -5.40 -19.94 0.64
C GLY A 106 -4.03 -20.53 0.97
N ILE A 107 -3.12 -19.72 1.52
CA ILE A 107 -1.86 -20.17 2.10
C ILE A 107 -1.67 -19.49 3.46
N LEU A 108 -1.57 -20.28 4.53
CA LEU A 108 -1.24 -19.83 5.87
C LEU A 108 0.20 -20.21 6.20
N VAL A 109 1.01 -19.24 6.62
CA VAL A 109 2.38 -19.44 7.08
C VAL A 109 2.43 -19.18 8.58
N GLU A 110 2.71 -20.23 9.34
CA GLU A 110 2.72 -20.18 10.80
C GLU A 110 3.99 -19.55 11.36
N GLU A 111 3.90 -19.12 12.62
CA GLU A 111 4.96 -18.48 13.37
C GLU A 111 6.33 -19.18 13.23
N GLY A 112 7.38 -18.39 13.08
CA GLY A 112 8.76 -18.87 12.97
C GLY A 112 9.13 -19.53 11.64
N SER A 113 8.22 -19.63 10.66
CA SER A 113 8.49 -20.20 9.34
C SER A 113 9.20 -19.20 8.41
N ASP A 114 10.45 -18.86 8.74
CA ASP A 114 11.28 -17.91 7.98
C ASP A 114 11.58 -18.32 6.52
N ASP A 115 11.97 -17.35 5.69
CA ASP A 115 12.52 -17.57 4.34
C ASP A 115 11.59 -18.34 3.39
N VAL A 116 10.27 -18.26 3.60
CA VAL A 116 9.26 -18.85 2.72
C VAL A 116 9.13 -18.07 1.41
N SER A 117 8.94 -18.76 0.29
CA SER A 117 8.69 -18.16 -1.03
C SER A 117 7.37 -18.64 -1.61
N ILE A 118 6.49 -17.71 -2.00
CA ILE A 118 5.17 -18.00 -2.57
C ILE A 118 5.04 -17.23 -3.89
N ASN A 119 5.10 -17.95 -5.02
CA ASN A 119 5.24 -17.31 -6.32
C ASN A 119 4.42 -17.94 -7.45
N ASN A 120 3.93 -17.11 -8.38
CA ASN A 120 3.22 -17.57 -9.59
C ASN A 120 1.94 -18.40 -9.32
N ASN A 121 1.30 -18.22 -8.17
CA ASN A 121 0.08 -18.95 -7.83
C ASN A 121 -1.19 -18.16 -8.24
N ARG A 122 -2.30 -18.88 -8.42
CA ARG A 122 -3.64 -18.30 -8.59
C ARG A 122 -4.49 -18.71 -7.39
N LEU A 123 -4.96 -17.73 -6.63
CA LEU A 123 -5.72 -17.95 -5.40
C LEU A 123 -7.11 -17.31 -5.56
N SER A 124 -8.18 -18.07 -5.29
CA SER A 124 -9.56 -17.55 -5.27
C SER A 124 -10.38 -18.09 -4.09
N GLY A 125 -10.89 -17.20 -3.24
CA GLY A 125 -11.63 -17.60 -2.03
C GLY A 125 -12.11 -16.43 -1.18
N ASP A 126 -12.71 -16.75 -0.03
CA ASP A 126 -13.45 -15.78 0.81
C ASP A 126 -12.59 -15.17 1.92
N GLY A 127 -11.77 -16.00 2.60
CA GLY A 127 -10.83 -15.58 3.64
C GLY A 127 -9.56 -14.92 3.10
N PHE A 128 -8.46 -15.00 3.85
CA PHE A 128 -7.19 -14.38 3.43
C PHE A 128 -6.60 -15.10 2.21
N GLY A 129 -6.02 -14.37 1.27
CA GLY A 129 -5.29 -15.02 0.16
C GLY A 129 -4.04 -15.72 0.67
N ILE A 130 -3.11 -14.92 1.18
CA ILE A 130 -1.88 -15.38 1.84
C ILE A 130 -1.80 -14.70 3.19
N ARG A 131 -1.59 -15.47 4.26
CA ARG A 131 -1.36 -14.93 5.60
C ARG A 131 -0.07 -15.47 6.20
N ALA A 132 0.67 -14.61 6.87
CA ALA A 132 1.91 -14.95 7.56
C ALA A 132 2.01 -14.19 8.88
N ASP A 133 2.28 -14.91 9.97
CA ASP A 133 2.35 -14.36 11.32
C ASP A 133 3.76 -14.61 11.90
N GLU A 134 4.36 -13.63 12.58
CA GLU A 134 5.60 -13.75 13.38
C GLU A 134 6.78 -14.47 12.69
N LEU A 135 7.21 -13.98 11.52
CA LEU A 135 8.32 -14.58 10.75
C LEU A 135 9.18 -13.57 10.00
N ASN A 136 10.26 -14.04 9.37
CA ASN A 136 11.22 -13.20 8.67
C ASN A 136 11.40 -13.57 7.19
N ARG A 137 11.65 -12.56 6.35
CA ARG A 137 12.17 -12.68 4.98
C ARG A 137 11.29 -13.51 4.03
N ILE A 138 9.98 -13.46 4.20
CA ILE A 138 9.03 -14.05 3.25
C ILE A 138 9.04 -13.29 1.92
N LYS A 139 8.92 -14.04 0.82
CA LYS A 139 8.84 -13.52 -0.55
C LYS A 139 7.51 -13.91 -1.16
N ILE A 140 6.72 -12.92 -1.61
CA ILE A 140 5.40 -13.15 -2.20
C ILE A 140 5.33 -12.43 -3.54
N ASN A 141 5.38 -13.17 -4.65
CA ASN A 141 5.49 -12.53 -5.96
C ASN A 141 4.76 -13.18 -7.11
N ASP A 142 4.35 -12.35 -8.07
CA ASP A 142 3.71 -12.78 -9.32
C ASP A 142 2.46 -13.65 -9.11
N ASN A 143 1.80 -13.51 -7.95
CA ASN A 143 0.55 -14.21 -7.66
C ASN A 143 -0.67 -13.41 -8.18
N VAL A 144 -1.73 -14.13 -8.53
CA VAL A 144 -3.05 -13.54 -8.81
C VAL A 144 -3.98 -13.94 -7.67
N ILE A 145 -4.45 -12.97 -6.89
CA ILE A 145 -5.29 -13.19 -5.71
C ILE A 145 -6.65 -12.51 -5.92
N THR A 146 -7.71 -13.30 -5.90
CA THR A 146 -9.08 -12.81 -6.10
C THR A 146 -9.95 -13.18 -4.90
N GLY A 147 -10.47 -12.17 -4.21
CA GLY A 147 -11.44 -12.37 -3.14
C GLY A 147 -12.88 -12.51 -3.67
N ASN A 148 -13.85 -12.58 -2.77
CA ASN A 148 -15.25 -12.72 -3.13
C ASN A 148 -15.99 -11.37 -3.22
N ALA A 149 -16.26 -10.93 -4.45
CA ALA A 149 -16.97 -9.68 -4.74
C ALA A 149 -18.41 -9.64 -4.21
N SER A 150 -19.03 -10.79 -3.89
CA SER A 150 -20.40 -10.88 -3.39
C SER A 150 -20.52 -10.59 -1.89
N LEU A 151 -19.41 -10.72 -1.15
CA LEU A 151 -19.37 -10.40 0.27
C LEU A 151 -19.30 -8.87 0.48
N PHE A 152 -19.86 -8.42 1.60
CA PHE A 152 -19.61 -7.06 2.06
C PHE A 152 -18.11 -6.89 2.31
N LYS A 153 -17.59 -5.70 1.98
CA LYS A 153 -16.15 -5.50 1.85
C LYS A 153 -15.36 -5.79 3.13
N LEU A 154 -15.93 -5.50 4.30
CA LEU A 154 -15.30 -5.76 5.60
C LEU A 154 -15.35 -7.24 6.02
N ASP A 155 -16.19 -8.04 5.36
CA ASP A 155 -16.34 -9.48 5.63
C ASP A 155 -15.41 -10.34 4.74
N ARG A 156 -14.59 -9.71 3.90
CA ARG A 156 -13.58 -10.37 3.07
C ARG A 156 -12.25 -10.46 3.83
N GLY A 157 -11.46 -11.48 3.52
CA GLY A 157 -10.05 -11.49 3.90
C GLY A 157 -9.22 -10.49 3.09
N ASP A 158 -8.04 -10.17 3.61
CA ASP A 158 -7.03 -9.41 2.86
C ASP A 158 -6.35 -10.31 1.82
N GLY A 159 -5.84 -9.71 0.75
CA GLY A 159 -5.11 -10.46 -0.28
C GLY A 159 -3.83 -11.05 0.28
N ILE A 160 -3.01 -10.21 0.92
CA ILE A 160 -1.81 -10.59 1.65
C ILE A 160 -1.88 -9.93 3.03
N HIS A 161 -1.89 -10.73 4.09
CA HIS A 161 -1.93 -10.29 5.48
C HIS A 161 -0.64 -10.70 6.19
N LEU A 162 0.15 -9.72 6.62
CA LEU A 162 1.43 -9.95 7.31
C LEU A 162 1.37 -9.35 8.71
N ASP A 163 1.42 -10.20 9.73
CA ASP A 163 1.40 -9.77 11.13
C ASP A 163 2.76 -10.04 11.78
N HIS A 164 3.39 -9.01 12.35
CA HIS A 164 4.71 -9.09 12.99
C HIS A 164 5.82 -9.66 12.06
N VAL A 165 5.74 -9.38 10.76
CA VAL A 165 6.71 -9.87 9.77
C VAL A 165 7.85 -8.87 9.55
N VAL A 166 9.09 -9.36 9.51
CA VAL A 166 10.28 -8.54 9.25
C VAL A 166 10.93 -8.89 7.91
N GLY A 167 11.18 -7.87 7.08
CA GLY A 167 11.91 -8.03 5.83
C GLY A 167 11.11 -8.72 4.73
N ALA A 168 9.78 -8.58 4.71
CA ALA A 168 8.94 -9.12 3.65
C ALA A 168 9.22 -8.44 2.30
N GLU A 169 9.28 -9.21 1.22
CA GLU A 169 9.33 -8.70 -0.14
C GLU A 169 8.07 -9.13 -0.89
N VAL A 170 7.25 -8.17 -1.32
CA VAL A 170 5.95 -8.40 -1.98
C VAL A 170 5.92 -7.67 -3.32
N TRP A 171 5.99 -8.39 -4.45
CA TRP A 171 6.09 -7.73 -5.76
C TRP A 171 5.38 -8.41 -6.92
N GLY A 172 4.96 -7.63 -7.92
CA GLY A 172 4.38 -8.15 -9.16
C GLY A 172 3.03 -8.87 -9.00
N ASN A 173 2.39 -8.78 -7.83
CA ASN A 173 1.10 -9.43 -7.58
C ASN A 173 -0.05 -8.63 -8.20
N VAL A 174 -1.11 -9.34 -8.58
CA VAL A 174 -2.38 -8.77 -9.03
C VAL A 174 -3.46 -9.18 -8.04
N ILE A 175 -4.00 -8.21 -7.30
CA ILE A 175 -4.94 -8.47 -6.21
C ILE A 175 -6.24 -7.69 -6.45
N SER A 176 -7.37 -8.39 -6.30
CA SER A 176 -8.69 -7.78 -6.48
C SER A 176 -9.78 -8.42 -5.64
N HIS A 177 -10.86 -7.66 -5.40
CA HIS A 177 -12.04 -8.14 -4.68
C HIS A 177 -11.80 -8.70 -3.28
N VAL A 178 -10.69 -8.34 -2.65
CA VAL A 178 -10.37 -8.60 -1.24
C VAL A 178 -10.84 -7.42 -0.37
N ARG A 179 -10.55 -7.46 0.94
CA ARG A 179 -10.66 -6.29 1.82
C ARG A 179 -9.48 -5.34 1.56
N ASP A 180 -8.31 -5.60 2.12
CA ASP A 180 -7.09 -4.85 1.81
C ASP A 180 -6.15 -5.68 0.92
N GLY A 181 -5.42 -5.02 0.01
CA GLY A 181 -4.52 -5.70 -0.93
C GLY A 181 -3.32 -6.32 -0.23
N VAL A 182 -2.47 -5.46 0.32
CA VAL A 182 -1.37 -5.82 1.23
C VAL A 182 -1.60 -5.12 2.55
N TYR A 183 -1.89 -5.89 3.59
CA TYR A 183 -2.02 -5.43 4.97
C TYR A 183 -0.79 -5.88 5.76
N ILE A 184 -0.08 -4.93 6.38
CA ILE A 184 1.10 -5.18 7.20
C ILE A 184 0.87 -4.55 8.57
N GLU A 185 0.83 -5.39 9.60
CA GLU A 185 0.65 -4.98 10.99
C GLU A 185 1.90 -5.30 11.80
N SER A 186 2.37 -4.31 12.57
CA SER A 186 3.53 -4.44 13.46
C SER A 186 4.80 -4.98 12.78
N GLY A 187 4.91 -4.81 11.46
CA GLY A 187 6.02 -5.28 10.65
C GLY A 187 7.17 -4.27 10.55
N SER A 188 8.26 -4.68 9.91
CA SER A 188 9.32 -3.72 9.55
C SER A 188 10.18 -4.16 8.37
N HIS A 189 10.87 -3.20 7.75
CA HIS A 189 11.82 -3.43 6.65
C HIS A 189 11.20 -4.13 5.43
N SER A 190 9.89 -4.00 5.23
CA SER A 190 9.22 -4.58 4.09
C SER A 190 9.44 -3.77 2.82
N LYS A 191 9.33 -4.45 1.66
CA LYS A 191 9.35 -3.85 0.33
C LYS A 191 8.13 -4.31 -0.44
N VAL A 192 7.23 -3.39 -0.76
CA VAL A 192 6.01 -3.65 -1.54
C VAL A 192 6.12 -2.94 -2.89
N ALA A 193 6.39 -3.68 -3.97
CA ALA A 193 6.79 -3.08 -5.24
C ALA A 193 6.07 -3.60 -6.48
N GLY A 194 5.65 -2.71 -7.38
CA GLY A 194 5.16 -3.13 -8.70
C GLY A 194 3.87 -3.96 -8.69
N ASN A 195 3.07 -3.88 -7.62
CA ASN A 195 1.80 -4.60 -7.50
C ASN A 195 0.63 -3.83 -8.12
N ARG A 196 -0.41 -4.55 -8.53
CA ARG A 196 -1.66 -3.98 -9.04
C ARG A 196 -2.83 -4.36 -8.14
N PHE A 197 -3.54 -3.34 -7.67
CA PHE A 197 -4.65 -3.44 -6.72
C PHE A 197 -5.93 -2.83 -7.30
N PHE A 198 -7.04 -3.56 -7.30
CA PHE A 198 -8.30 -2.99 -7.80
C PHE A 198 -9.57 -3.60 -7.22
N ASP A 199 -10.65 -2.81 -7.18
CA ASP A 199 -12.00 -3.24 -6.77
C ASP A 199 -12.04 -3.81 -5.32
N GLN A 200 -11.32 -3.16 -4.40
CA GLN A 200 -11.13 -3.52 -2.98
C GLN A 200 -11.19 -2.29 -2.05
N GLN A 201 -10.88 -2.42 -0.75
CA GLN A 201 -10.87 -1.31 0.21
C GLN A 201 -9.61 -0.49 0.03
N TYR A 202 -8.45 -1.02 0.46
CA TYR A 202 -7.16 -0.37 0.28
C TYR A 202 -6.21 -1.16 -0.63
N GLY A 203 -5.33 -0.45 -1.34
CA GLY A 203 -4.21 -1.07 -2.05
C GLY A 203 -3.16 -1.60 -1.07
N ILE A 204 -2.59 -0.69 -0.28
CA ILE A 204 -1.63 -1.01 0.79
C ILE A 204 -2.12 -0.40 2.10
N HIS A 205 -2.02 -1.16 3.18
CA HIS A 205 -2.37 -0.74 4.52
C HIS A 205 -1.24 -1.10 5.49
N TYR A 206 -0.47 -0.09 5.89
CA TYR A 206 0.52 -0.20 6.97
C TYR A 206 -0.12 0.20 8.30
N MET A 207 -0.03 -0.68 9.29
CA MET A 207 -0.52 -0.47 10.64
C MET A 207 0.61 -0.75 11.64
N TYR A 208 0.98 0.25 12.45
CA TYR A 208 2.07 0.13 13.44
C TYR A 208 3.43 -0.36 12.88
N SER A 209 3.68 -0.16 11.59
CA SER A 209 4.87 -0.67 10.90
C SER A 209 6.00 0.37 10.83
N SER A 210 7.22 -0.07 10.48
CA SER A 210 8.36 0.85 10.40
C SER A 210 9.48 0.46 9.44
N MET A 211 10.15 1.49 8.91
CA MET A 211 11.30 1.33 7.99
C MET A 211 10.94 0.58 6.71
N ASP A 212 9.71 0.75 6.23
CA ASP A 212 9.17 0.08 5.05
C ASP A 212 9.27 0.94 3.80
N GLU A 213 9.29 0.30 2.64
CA GLU A 213 9.34 0.94 1.33
C GLU A 213 8.22 0.41 0.43
N ALA A 214 7.48 1.30 -0.22
CA ALA A 214 6.44 0.92 -1.17
C ALA A 214 6.54 1.76 -2.45
N PHE A 215 6.74 1.11 -3.60
CA PHE A 215 7.01 1.84 -4.84
C PHE A 215 6.52 1.18 -6.13
N ASN A 216 6.29 1.99 -7.15
CA ASN A 216 5.80 1.56 -8.47
C ASN A 216 4.50 0.74 -8.43
N ASN A 217 3.71 0.83 -7.35
CA ASN A 217 2.43 0.16 -7.26
C ASN A 217 1.34 0.96 -7.98
N GLN A 218 0.27 0.26 -8.38
CA GLN A 218 -0.92 0.84 -8.99
C GLN A 218 -2.15 0.44 -8.19
N SER A 219 -2.95 1.41 -7.76
CA SER A 219 -4.21 1.17 -7.05
C SER A 219 -5.36 1.93 -7.71
N TYR A 220 -6.44 1.25 -8.07
CA TYR A 220 -7.55 1.90 -8.75
C TYR A 220 -8.91 1.27 -8.53
N ARG A 221 -9.97 2.10 -8.60
CA ARG A 221 -11.34 1.69 -8.24
C ARG A 221 -11.40 1.06 -6.85
N VAL A 222 -10.77 1.75 -5.89
CA VAL A 222 -10.66 1.35 -4.49
C VAL A 222 -11.37 2.36 -3.60
N ASP A 223 -11.61 2.02 -2.33
CA ASP A 223 -12.08 3.03 -1.39
C ASP A 223 -10.96 4.01 -1.04
N GLY A 224 -9.75 3.51 -0.80
CA GLY A 224 -8.54 4.31 -0.60
C GLY A 224 -7.31 3.69 -1.25
N GLY A 225 -6.36 4.48 -1.72
CA GLY A 225 -5.15 3.97 -2.38
C GLY A 225 -4.18 3.34 -1.39
N TYR A 226 -3.48 4.18 -0.63
CA TYR A 226 -2.43 3.77 0.32
C TYR A 226 -2.66 4.37 1.69
N ALA A 227 -2.81 3.53 2.71
CA ALA A 227 -3.03 3.92 4.10
C ALA A 227 -1.78 3.64 4.95
N LEU A 228 -1.20 4.71 5.52
CA LEU A 228 -0.10 4.64 6.48
C LEU A 228 -0.64 5.07 7.84
N MET A 229 -0.90 4.10 8.71
CA MET A 229 -1.57 4.29 9.99
C MET A 229 -0.63 3.95 11.15
N SER A 230 -0.43 4.92 12.05
CA SER A 230 0.41 4.77 13.25
C SER A 230 1.82 4.22 12.96
N SER A 231 2.34 4.49 11.76
CA SER A 231 3.57 3.90 11.22
C SER A 231 4.66 4.96 11.06
N LYS A 232 5.93 4.55 11.05
CA LYS A 232 7.08 5.48 11.04
C LYS A 232 8.12 5.13 10.00
N GLN A 233 8.77 6.14 9.43
CA GLN A 233 9.87 5.96 8.48
C GLN A 233 9.48 5.14 7.25
N ILE A 234 8.28 5.38 6.71
CA ILE A 234 7.81 4.74 5.49
C ILE A 234 8.25 5.58 4.29
N HIS A 235 8.84 4.95 3.27
CA HIS A 235 9.13 5.61 1.99
C HIS A 235 8.12 5.13 0.93
N LEU A 236 7.09 5.95 0.69
CA LEU A 236 6.06 5.69 -0.32
C LEU A 236 6.38 6.52 -1.56
N HIS A 237 6.88 5.88 -2.63
CA HIS A 237 7.33 6.64 -3.80
C HIS A 237 6.98 6.06 -5.16
N SER A 238 6.82 6.93 -6.15
CA SER A 238 6.57 6.52 -7.55
C SER A 238 5.31 5.65 -7.73
N ASN A 239 4.34 5.72 -6.82
CA ASN A 239 3.09 4.96 -6.91
C ASN A 239 1.99 5.74 -7.64
N GLN A 240 0.98 5.02 -8.11
CA GLN A 240 -0.16 5.59 -8.83
C GLN A 240 -1.48 5.21 -8.17
N VAL A 241 -2.34 6.20 -7.95
CA VAL A 241 -3.72 5.99 -7.50
C VAL A 241 -4.68 6.72 -8.42
N TRP A 242 -5.73 6.04 -8.88
CA TRP A 242 -6.82 6.71 -9.60
C TRP A 242 -8.20 6.10 -9.36
N ASP A 243 -9.23 6.91 -9.56
CA ASP A 243 -10.63 6.50 -9.36
C ASP A 243 -10.89 5.89 -7.96
N ALA A 244 -10.26 6.46 -6.92
CA ALA A 244 -10.55 6.09 -5.54
C ALA A 244 -11.64 6.99 -4.93
N VAL A 245 -12.33 6.49 -3.91
CA VAL A 245 -13.53 7.16 -3.37
C VAL A 245 -13.21 8.13 -2.22
N ASP A 246 -12.45 7.70 -1.21
CA ASP A 246 -12.21 8.46 0.02
C ASP A 246 -10.86 9.16 0.01
N PHE A 247 -9.79 8.44 -0.30
CA PHE A 247 -8.45 9.04 -0.35
C PHE A 247 -7.50 8.36 -1.35
N GLY A 248 -6.56 9.13 -1.90
CA GLY A 248 -5.41 8.57 -2.63
C GLY A 248 -4.35 8.04 -1.66
N ILE A 249 -3.88 8.91 -0.78
CA ILE A 249 -2.90 8.59 0.26
C ILE A 249 -3.44 9.07 1.62
N LEU A 250 -3.41 8.22 2.63
CA LEU A 250 -3.74 8.55 4.01
C LEU A 250 -2.49 8.46 4.89
N LEU A 251 -2.15 9.57 5.56
CA LEU A 251 -1.19 9.62 6.65
C LEU A 251 -1.95 9.83 7.97
N ASN A 252 -2.19 8.75 8.70
CA ASN A 252 -2.88 8.80 9.99
C ASN A 252 -1.88 8.53 11.11
N MET A 253 -1.59 9.54 11.93
CA MET A 253 -0.62 9.44 13.03
C MET A 253 0.75 8.87 12.60
N SER A 254 1.11 9.03 11.32
CA SER A 254 2.40 8.59 10.81
C SER A 254 3.50 9.62 11.06
N GLN A 255 4.73 9.16 11.10
CA GLN A 255 5.87 9.99 11.48
C GLN A 255 7.12 9.72 10.63
N ASP A 256 7.93 10.76 10.40
CA ASP A 256 9.27 10.66 9.80
C ASP A 256 9.27 9.93 8.44
N SER A 257 8.14 9.95 7.73
CA SER A 257 7.93 9.24 6.46
C SER A 257 8.15 10.17 5.27
N VAL A 258 8.47 9.60 4.13
CA VAL A 258 8.73 10.30 2.87
C VAL A 258 7.72 9.84 1.83
N ILE A 259 6.89 10.77 1.38
CA ILE A 259 5.88 10.57 0.33
C ILE A 259 6.37 11.33 -0.89
N GLU A 260 6.84 10.59 -1.90
CA GLU A 260 7.65 11.18 -2.97
C GLU A 260 7.24 10.72 -4.37
N GLY A 261 7.06 11.66 -5.31
CA GLY A 261 6.89 11.29 -6.72
C GLY A 261 5.63 10.45 -7.04
N ASN A 262 4.64 10.42 -6.13
CA ASN A 262 3.40 9.67 -6.36
C ASN A 262 2.45 10.47 -7.25
N ARG A 263 1.66 9.76 -8.06
CA ARG A 263 0.62 10.32 -8.93
C ARG A 263 -0.75 9.88 -8.44
N VAL A 264 -1.50 10.82 -7.88
CA VAL A 264 -2.82 10.61 -7.32
C VAL A 264 -3.84 11.45 -8.09
N GLU A 265 -4.79 10.78 -8.74
CA GLU A 265 -5.72 11.46 -9.62
C GLU A 265 -7.16 10.97 -9.46
N LYS A 266 -8.14 11.84 -9.72
CA LYS A 266 -9.57 11.45 -9.75
C LYS A 266 -10.03 10.78 -8.45
N ILE A 267 -9.71 11.40 -7.32
CA ILE A 267 -10.21 10.96 -6.02
C ILE A 267 -11.51 11.70 -5.76
N LEU A 268 -12.62 11.03 -6.00
CA LEU A 268 -13.95 11.64 -6.07
C LEU A 268 -14.94 10.80 -5.28
N ASN A 269 -15.68 11.43 -4.36
CA ASN A 269 -16.80 10.76 -3.72
C ASN A 269 -18.10 11.04 -4.49
N PRO A 270 -18.71 10.02 -5.14
CA PRO A 270 -19.89 10.22 -5.98
C PRO A 270 -21.20 10.40 -5.18
N ALA A 271 -21.16 10.45 -3.84
CA ALA A 271 -22.36 10.55 -3.02
C ALA A 271 -23.18 11.81 -3.34
N GLU A 272 -24.46 11.63 -3.68
CA GLU A 272 -25.39 12.72 -4.03
C GLU A 272 -25.56 13.76 -2.91
N ASN A 273 -25.43 13.32 -1.65
CA ASN A 273 -25.43 14.18 -0.47
C ASN A 273 -24.06 14.07 0.21
N PRO A 274 -23.05 14.86 -0.20
CA PRO A 274 -21.72 14.78 0.35
C PRO A 274 -21.76 15.12 1.84
N ILE A 275 -21.55 14.11 2.68
CA ILE A 275 -21.34 14.31 4.11
C ILE A 275 -19.99 15.00 4.26
N GLN A 276 -19.97 16.13 4.96
CA GLN A 276 -18.73 16.85 5.23
C GLN A 276 -17.69 15.91 5.87
N GLY A 277 -16.48 15.88 5.32
CA GLY A 277 -15.40 14.98 5.73
C GLY A 277 -15.29 13.72 4.87
N LYS A 278 -16.29 13.40 4.04
CA LYS A 278 -16.27 12.24 3.13
C LYS A 278 -15.86 12.57 1.70
N GLU A 279 -15.52 13.82 1.39
CA GLU A 279 -15.04 14.22 0.05
C GLU A 279 -13.84 13.37 -0.39
N GLY A 280 -13.63 13.14 -1.68
CA GLY A 280 -12.45 12.42 -2.19
C GLY A 280 -11.16 13.23 -2.03
N LYS A 281 -10.21 12.72 -1.23
CA LYS A 281 -8.99 13.44 -0.83
C LYS A 281 -7.77 12.92 -1.59
N GLY A 282 -7.05 13.77 -2.33
CA GLY A 282 -5.78 13.38 -2.95
C GLY A 282 -4.80 12.82 -1.90
N ILE A 283 -4.50 13.64 -0.89
CA ILE A 283 -3.83 13.20 0.33
C ILE A 283 -4.60 13.67 1.56
N PHE A 284 -4.73 12.79 2.55
CA PHE A 284 -5.32 13.08 3.84
C PHE A 284 -4.30 12.93 4.97
N ILE A 285 -4.02 14.05 5.65
CA ILE A 285 -3.18 14.13 6.83
C ILE A 285 -4.08 14.21 8.07
N TYR A 286 -3.96 13.22 8.94
CA TYR A 286 -4.69 13.15 10.20
C TYR A 286 -3.73 12.90 11.35
N GLY A 287 -3.33 13.96 12.06
CA GLY A 287 -2.40 13.87 13.20
C GLY A 287 -1.00 13.32 12.87
N ALA A 288 -0.64 13.17 11.59
CA ALA A 288 0.69 12.74 11.16
C ALA A 288 1.69 13.90 11.23
N ARG A 289 2.94 13.66 11.65
CA ARG A 289 3.92 14.72 11.93
C ARG A 289 5.29 14.43 11.34
N ASP A 290 6.06 15.48 11.08
CA ASP A 290 7.47 15.38 10.66
C ASP A 290 7.69 14.57 9.36
N ASN A 291 6.65 14.44 8.52
CA ASN A 291 6.75 13.77 7.22
C ASN A 291 7.15 14.76 6.12
N ARG A 292 7.66 14.23 5.00
CA ARG A 292 7.97 14.99 3.79
C ARG A 292 7.04 14.56 2.67
N VAL A 293 6.30 15.52 2.11
CA VAL A 293 5.46 15.33 0.92
C VAL A 293 6.08 16.15 -0.20
N VAL A 294 6.75 15.49 -1.13
CA VAL A 294 7.61 16.14 -2.14
C VAL A 294 7.46 15.53 -3.53
N GLY A 295 7.44 16.33 -4.60
CA GLY A 295 7.45 15.79 -5.96
C GLY A 295 6.16 15.09 -6.39
N ASN A 296 5.08 15.10 -5.59
CA ASN A 296 3.86 14.36 -5.90
C ASN A 296 2.93 15.16 -6.82
N ARG A 297 2.04 14.47 -7.53
CA ARG A 297 0.94 15.07 -8.28
C ARG A 297 -0.39 14.68 -7.66
N PHE A 298 -1.17 15.68 -7.22
CA PHE A 298 -2.53 15.53 -6.72
C PHE A 298 -3.48 16.30 -7.65
N ALA A 299 -4.32 15.59 -8.40
CA ALA A 299 -5.13 16.24 -9.42
C ALA A 299 -6.53 15.68 -9.60
N HIS A 300 -7.46 16.55 -10.00
CA HIS A 300 -8.85 16.18 -10.26
C HIS A 300 -9.50 15.48 -9.04
N CYS A 301 -9.10 15.87 -7.83
CA CYS A 301 -9.70 15.41 -6.58
C CYS A 301 -10.79 16.38 -6.10
N ASP A 302 -11.72 15.92 -5.26
CA ASP A 302 -12.62 16.84 -4.55
C ASP A 302 -11.80 17.79 -3.66
N ILE A 303 -10.80 17.24 -2.96
CA ILE A 303 -9.81 18.00 -2.19
C ILE A 303 -8.41 17.49 -2.52
N GLY A 304 -7.51 18.35 -2.99
CA GLY A 304 -6.13 17.96 -3.31
C GLY A 304 -5.34 17.54 -2.06
N PHE A 305 -5.34 18.38 -1.04
CA PHE A 305 -4.70 18.13 0.26
C PHE A 305 -5.66 18.45 1.40
N TYR A 306 -6.02 17.46 2.22
CA TYR A 306 -6.79 17.68 3.44
C TYR A 306 -5.90 17.43 4.66
N MET A 307 -5.75 18.43 5.52
CA MET A 307 -5.13 18.29 6.84
C MET A 307 -6.12 18.59 7.96
N ALA A 308 -6.21 17.67 8.91
CA ALA A 308 -7.03 17.82 10.12
C ALA A 308 -6.34 17.24 11.35
N MET A 309 -6.72 17.77 12.52
CA MET A 309 -6.29 17.27 13.84
C MET A 309 -4.77 17.22 14.00
N GLY A 310 -4.10 18.27 13.52
CA GLY A 310 -2.65 18.45 13.57
C GLY A 310 -1.97 18.20 12.23
N GLY A 311 -0.65 18.07 12.27
CA GLY A 311 0.22 17.82 11.11
C GLY A 311 0.93 19.05 10.57
N GLU A 312 1.00 20.11 11.36
CA GLU A 312 1.70 21.35 11.02
C GLU A 312 3.22 21.19 10.88
N GLY A 313 3.80 20.09 11.39
CA GLY A 313 5.23 19.78 11.26
C GLY A 313 5.63 19.13 9.93
N ASN A 314 4.68 18.79 9.07
CA ASN A 314 4.99 18.17 7.77
C ASN A 314 5.55 19.20 6.79
N LEU A 315 6.55 18.80 6.01
CA LEU A 315 7.12 19.61 4.94
C LEU A 315 6.42 19.29 3.61
N VAL A 316 5.85 20.30 2.97
CA VAL A 316 5.09 20.17 1.71
C VAL A 316 5.66 21.14 0.68
N TYR A 317 6.44 20.64 -0.28
CA TYR A 317 7.09 21.46 -1.32
C TYR A 317 7.31 20.64 -2.59
N GLU A 318 7.46 21.31 -3.72
CA GLU A 318 7.64 20.71 -5.05
C GLU A 318 6.56 19.68 -5.43
N ASN A 319 5.32 19.85 -4.94
CA ASN A 319 4.18 19.07 -5.40
C ASN A 319 3.41 19.81 -6.50
N GLN A 320 2.62 19.08 -7.26
CA GLN A 320 1.67 19.61 -8.24
C GLN A 320 0.25 19.44 -7.74
N PHE A 321 -0.47 20.55 -7.56
CA PHE A 321 -1.88 20.58 -7.22
C PHE A 321 -2.68 21.09 -8.42
N VAL A 322 -3.29 20.17 -9.16
CA VAL A 322 -3.85 20.46 -10.49
C VAL A 322 -5.34 20.17 -10.54
N ASP A 323 -6.12 21.22 -10.76
CA ASP A 323 -7.56 21.16 -11.07
C ASP A 323 -8.36 20.31 -10.06
N ASN A 324 -7.99 20.41 -8.79
CA ASN A 324 -8.79 19.92 -7.69
C ASN A 324 -9.95 20.90 -7.44
N PHE A 325 -11.11 20.39 -7.01
CA PHE A 325 -12.25 21.27 -6.69
C PHE A 325 -11.88 22.24 -5.55
N SER A 326 -11.24 21.72 -4.50
CA SER A 326 -10.50 22.50 -3.51
C SER A 326 -9.04 22.07 -3.51
N GLN A 327 -8.10 23.02 -3.64
CA GLN A 327 -6.67 22.67 -3.60
C GLN A 327 -6.25 22.18 -2.22
N VAL A 328 -6.63 22.91 -1.16
CA VAL A 328 -6.27 22.59 0.22
C VAL A 328 -7.41 22.85 1.20
N LYS A 329 -7.70 21.87 2.06
CA LYS A 329 -8.51 22.03 3.27
C LYS A 329 -7.62 21.86 4.49
N TYR A 330 -7.41 22.92 5.26
CA TYR A 330 -6.60 22.90 6.48
C TYR A 330 -7.44 23.30 7.67
N VAL A 331 -7.60 22.39 8.62
CA VAL A 331 -8.33 22.63 9.86
C VAL A 331 -7.33 22.87 10.99
N GLY A 332 -6.86 24.11 11.08
CA GLY A 332 -5.99 24.60 12.15
C GLY A 332 -5.99 26.12 12.22
N ASP A 333 -5.16 26.68 13.10
CA ASP A 333 -5.13 28.11 13.44
C ASP A 333 -3.79 28.81 13.17
N LYS A 334 -2.76 28.06 12.74
CA LYS A 334 -1.44 28.59 12.43
C LYS A 334 -1.31 28.99 10.97
N LEU A 335 -0.38 29.89 10.67
CA LEU A 335 0.14 30.10 9.33
C LEU A 335 1.26 29.08 9.08
N LEU A 336 1.14 28.29 8.01
CA LEU A 336 2.14 27.29 7.62
C LEU A 336 2.80 27.67 6.29
N GLU A 337 4.12 27.57 6.24
CA GLU A 337 4.91 27.78 5.03
C GLU A 337 5.05 26.46 4.27
N TRP A 338 4.56 26.43 3.03
CA TRP A 338 4.65 25.30 2.09
C TRP A 338 5.62 25.61 0.97
N SER A 339 6.83 26.00 1.36
CA SER A 339 8.01 26.06 0.52
C SER A 339 9.25 25.72 1.36
N LYS A 340 10.32 25.31 0.68
CA LYS A 340 11.58 24.98 1.32
C LYS A 340 12.73 25.39 0.43
N ASP A 341 13.78 25.98 1.01
CA ASP A 341 15.01 26.37 0.33
C ASP A 341 14.75 27.19 -0.95
N GLY A 342 13.75 28.08 -0.91
CA GLY A 342 13.37 28.96 -2.01
C GLY A 342 12.52 28.29 -3.10
N ARG A 343 11.95 27.10 -2.85
CA ARG A 343 11.12 26.36 -3.81
C ARG A 343 9.83 25.87 -3.16
N GLY A 344 8.71 26.24 -3.78
CA GLY A 344 7.35 25.92 -3.34
C GLY A 344 6.72 24.80 -4.15
N ASN A 345 5.40 24.85 -4.28
CA ASN A 345 4.58 23.91 -5.03
C ASN A 345 4.04 24.55 -6.32
N HIS A 346 3.64 23.72 -7.27
CA HIS A 346 2.90 24.14 -8.44
C HIS A 346 1.39 24.07 -8.19
N TRP A 347 0.67 25.11 -8.59
CA TRP A 347 -0.77 25.26 -8.36
C TRP A 347 -1.46 25.67 -9.66
N SER A 348 -2.42 24.89 -10.17
CA SER A 348 -3.09 25.25 -11.43
C SER A 348 -3.92 26.55 -11.35
N GLY A 349 -4.28 26.97 -10.14
CA GLY A 349 -4.98 28.23 -9.87
C GLY A 349 -4.08 29.45 -9.66
N TYR A 350 -2.75 29.31 -9.74
CA TYR A 350 -1.83 30.42 -9.55
C TYR A 350 -1.68 31.25 -10.83
N LEU A 351 -1.95 32.56 -10.73
CA LEU A 351 -1.90 33.52 -11.84
C LEU A 351 -0.76 34.53 -11.68
N GLY A 352 0.30 34.16 -10.98
CA GLY A 352 1.46 35.03 -10.77
C GLY A 352 2.35 35.14 -12.00
N TRP A 353 3.40 35.95 -11.86
CA TRP A 353 4.34 36.30 -12.93
C TRP A 353 5.75 35.93 -12.46
N ASP A 354 6.63 35.63 -13.40
CA ASP A 354 8.05 35.36 -13.17
C ASP A 354 8.89 36.31 -14.02
N HIS A 355 9.36 37.37 -13.39
CA HIS A 355 10.24 38.36 -13.99
C HIS A 355 11.68 37.87 -14.12
N SER A 356 12.13 36.94 -13.27
CA SER A 356 13.50 36.39 -13.28
C SER A 356 13.68 35.27 -14.30
N SER A 357 12.59 34.71 -14.82
CA SER A 357 12.58 33.53 -15.70
C SER A 357 13.25 32.30 -15.08
N ASP A 358 13.14 32.14 -13.76
CA ASP A 358 13.68 31.01 -13.00
C ASP A 358 12.64 29.92 -12.68
N GLY A 359 11.40 30.11 -13.15
CA GLY A 359 10.27 29.20 -12.96
C GLY A 359 9.53 29.40 -11.63
N ILE A 360 9.91 30.37 -10.81
CA ILE A 360 9.29 30.70 -9.52
C ILE A 360 8.51 32.00 -9.64
N GLY A 361 7.29 32.01 -9.13
CA GLY A 361 6.43 33.18 -9.14
C GLY A 361 6.90 34.26 -8.15
N ASN A 362 6.86 35.52 -8.55
CA ASN A 362 7.29 36.66 -7.72
C ASN A 362 6.33 36.99 -6.56
N SER A 363 5.12 36.43 -6.55
CA SER A 363 4.13 36.65 -5.49
C SER A 363 3.78 35.36 -4.77
N SER A 364 3.70 35.40 -3.44
CA SER A 364 3.25 34.25 -2.65
C SER A 364 1.86 33.79 -3.06
N TYR A 365 1.59 32.49 -2.97
CA TYR A 365 0.27 31.91 -3.16
C TYR A 365 -0.35 31.50 -1.82
N ARG A 366 -1.68 31.61 -1.72
CA ARG A 366 -2.45 31.13 -0.57
C ARG A 366 -3.56 30.22 -1.10
N PRO A 367 -3.40 28.88 -0.99
CA PRO A 367 -4.40 27.93 -1.49
C PRO A 367 -5.67 27.89 -0.64
N ASN A 368 -5.62 28.44 0.57
CA ASN A 368 -6.78 28.66 1.42
C ASN A 368 -6.66 29.90 2.32
N ASP A 369 -7.80 30.40 2.79
CA ASP A 369 -7.92 31.52 3.71
C ASP A 369 -9.11 31.38 4.70
N ASN A 370 -9.31 32.40 5.55
CA ASN A 370 -10.42 32.42 6.51
C ASN A 370 -11.81 32.47 5.84
N ILE A 371 -11.92 32.92 4.59
CA ILE A 371 -13.17 32.91 3.84
C ILE A 371 -13.48 31.48 3.38
N ASP A 372 -12.46 30.69 3.02
CA ASP A 372 -12.66 29.26 2.72
C ASP A 372 -13.20 28.49 3.93
N ARG A 373 -12.75 28.85 5.14
CA ARG A 373 -13.30 28.29 6.38
C ARG A 373 -14.79 28.59 6.55
N LEU A 374 -15.26 29.77 6.14
CA LEU A 374 -16.68 30.11 6.16
C LEU A 374 -17.47 29.16 5.25
N PHE A 375 -16.96 28.89 4.05
CA PHE A 375 -17.61 27.98 3.11
C PHE A 375 -17.55 26.51 3.57
N TRP A 376 -16.54 26.12 4.33
CA TRP A 376 -16.57 24.82 5.01
C TRP A 376 -17.65 24.77 6.09
N LEU A 377 -17.87 25.85 6.84
CA LEU A 377 -18.93 25.91 7.86
C LEU A 377 -20.34 25.99 7.26
N TYR A 378 -20.47 26.57 6.07
CA TYR A 378 -21.73 26.74 5.35
C TYR A 378 -21.63 26.23 3.90
N PRO A 379 -21.60 24.90 3.68
CA PRO A 379 -21.43 24.32 2.35
C PRO A 379 -22.51 24.75 1.35
N GLU A 380 -23.71 25.11 1.82
CA GLU A 380 -24.82 25.62 1.01
C GLU A 380 -24.46 26.94 0.31
N ALA A 381 -23.43 27.64 0.79
CA ALA A 381 -22.93 28.87 0.19
C ALA A 381 -21.83 28.64 -0.86
N ASN A 382 -21.39 27.39 -1.11
CA ASN A 382 -20.29 27.09 -2.05
C ASN A 382 -20.53 27.63 -3.47
N PHE A 383 -21.79 27.75 -3.91
CA PHE A 383 -22.13 28.35 -5.21
C PHE A 383 -21.67 29.82 -5.33
N LEU A 384 -21.39 30.49 -4.21
CA LEU A 384 -20.87 31.85 -4.17
C LEU A 384 -19.35 31.93 -4.31
N MET A 385 -18.59 30.83 -4.24
CA MET A 385 -17.12 30.88 -4.27
C MET A 385 -16.57 31.60 -5.51
N GLY A 386 -17.21 31.43 -6.67
CA GLY A 386 -16.86 32.12 -7.92
C GLY A 386 -17.50 33.50 -8.10
N SER A 387 -18.22 34.02 -7.11
CA SER A 387 -18.98 35.26 -7.24
C SER A 387 -18.13 36.52 -7.00
N PRO A 388 -18.47 37.66 -7.62
CA PRO A 388 -17.75 38.92 -7.43
C PRO A 388 -17.68 39.40 -5.96
N ILE A 389 -18.68 39.08 -5.14
CA ILE A 389 -18.70 39.49 -3.73
C ILE A 389 -17.61 38.78 -2.92
N VAL A 390 -17.34 37.50 -3.20
CA VAL A 390 -16.24 36.76 -2.57
C VAL A 390 -14.89 37.32 -2.99
N MET A 391 -14.74 37.73 -4.25
CA MET A 391 -13.52 38.40 -4.73
C MET A 391 -13.24 39.70 -3.97
N VAL A 392 -14.28 40.52 -3.76
CA VAL A 392 -14.17 41.77 -2.99
C VAL A 392 -13.83 41.49 -1.53
N LEU A 393 -14.49 40.52 -0.88
CA LEU A 393 -14.20 40.12 0.49
C LEU A 393 -12.75 39.66 0.66
N ARG A 394 -12.25 38.83 -0.26
CA ARG A 394 -10.83 38.40 -0.29
C ARG A 394 -9.87 39.56 -0.52
N TRP A 395 -10.25 40.56 -1.32
CA TRP A 395 -9.43 41.78 -1.48
C TRP A 395 -9.39 42.61 -0.19
N VAL A 396 -10.53 42.84 0.46
CA VAL A 396 -10.62 43.57 1.73
C VAL A 396 -9.79 42.86 2.81
N GLN A 397 -9.94 41.55 2.97
CA GLN A 397 -9.17 40.79 3.97
C GLN A 397 -7.66 40.94 3.77
N ARG A 398 -7.19 40.92 2.51
CA ARG A 398 -5.77 41.13 2.17
C ARG A 398 -5.27 42.54 2.47
N GLN A 399 -6.12 43.56 2.43
CA GLN A 399 -5.71 44.94 2.72
C GLN A 399 -5.67 45.26 4.22
N PHE A 400 -6.53 44.61 5.01
CA PHE A 400 -6.74 45.00 6.40
C PHE A 400 -6.18 44.01 7.44
N GLU A 401 -5.52 42.92 7.01
CA GLU A 401 -4.89 41.89 7.88
C GLU A 401 -5.67 41.65 9.19
N ILE A 402 -6.96 41.37 9.05
CA ILE A 402 -7.87 41.30 10.21
C ILE A 402 -7.58 40.00 10.98
N GLY A 403 -6.81 40.11 12.06
CA GLY A 403 -6.47 39.01 12.97
C GLY A 403 -5.10 38.38 12.72
N GLU A 404 -4.72 37.41 13.56
CA GLU A 404 -3.50 36.63 13.36
C GLU A 404 -3.58 35.85 12.03
N PRO A 405 -2.52 35.86 11.21
CA PRO A 405 -2.52 35.14 9.95
C PRO A 405 -2.59 33.63 10.21
N SER A 406 -3.48 32.96 9.50
CA SER A 406 -3.70 31.51 9.53
C SER A 406 -3.81 30.96 8.12
N GLY A 407 -3.74 29.64 7.98
CA GLY A 407 -3.85 28.96 6.69
C GLY A 407 -2.51 28.55 6.12
N ILE A 408 -2.48 28.29 4.83
CA ILE A 408 -1.26 27.93 4.10
C ILE A 408 -0.78 29.13 3.30
N ILE A 409 0.54 29.35 3.31
CA ILE A 409 1.23 30.23 2.38
C ILE A 409 2.34 29.45 1.68
N ASP A 410 2.43 29.63 0.37
CA ASP A 410 3.56 29.20 -0.42
C ASP A 410 4.28 30.47 -0.90
N SER A 411 5.46 30.74 -0.32
CA SER A 411 6.23 31.94 -0.63
C SER A 411 6.97 31.86 -1.97
N TYR A 412 7.14 30.66 -2.54
CA TYR A 412 7.92 30.43 -3.77
C TYR A 412 7.17 29.51 -4.74
N PRO A 413 5.93 29.85 -5.14
CA PRO A 413 5.11 28.99 -5.97
C PRO A 413 5.74 28.77 -7.35
N LEU A 414 5.69 27.54 -7.85
CA LEU A 414 6.28 27.15 -9.14
C LEU A 414 5.29 27.41 -10.28
N LEU A 415 5.72 28.13 -11.32
CA LEU A 415 4.90 28.39 -12.52
C LEU A 415 4.75 27.14 -13.39
N ASN A 416 5.86 26.47 -13.65
CA ASN A 416 5.89 25.20 -14.37
C ASN A 416 6.48 24.15 -13.44
N PHE A 417 5.95 22.94 -13.51
CA PHE A 417 6.57 21.80 -12.86
C PHE A 417 7.29 20.95 -13.91
N THR A 418 8.60 20.82 -13.75
CA THR A 418 9.36 19.74 -14.39
C THR A 418 9.72 18.79 -13.25
N PRO A 419 9.25 17.53 -13.27
CA PRO A 419 9.67 16.60 -12.25
C PRO A 419 11.20 16.47 -12.27
N PRO A 420 11.86 16.34 -11.11
CA PRO A 420 13.30 16.09 -11.07
C PRO A 420 13.70 14.77 -11.73
N PHE A 421 12.73 13.88 -12.03
CA PHE A 421 12.95 12.59 -12.68
C PHE A 421 11.94 12.38 -13.82
N ASP A 422 12.44 12.06 -15.02
CA ASP A 422 11.64 11.56 -16.14
C ASP A 422 11.13 10.15 -15.77
N PHE A 423 9.96 10.08 -15.16
CA PHE A 423 9.28 8.81 -14.98
C PHE A 423 8.56 8.47 -16.29
N GLU A 424 9.18 7.63 -17.14
CA GLU A 424 8.51 6.99 -18.27
C GLU A 424 7.45 6.01 -17.73
N PHE A 425 6.27 6.53 -17.41
CA PHE A 425 5.11 5.70 -17.11
C PHE A 425 4.49 5.25 -18.42
N GLY A 426 4.77 4.00 -18.82
CA GLY A 426 4.10 3.35 -19.93
C GLY A 426 2.60 3.27 -19.67
N VAL A 427 1.84 4.20 -20.24
CA VAL A 427 0.38 4.12 -20.32
C VAL A 427 0.07 3.04 -21.35
N SER A 428 -0.19 1.81 -20.89
CA SER A 428 -0.94 0.86 -21.73
C SER A 428 -2.41 1.25 -21.60
N HIS A 429 -2.95 1.78 -22.70
CA HIS A 429 -4.36 2.13 -22.87
C HIS A 429 -5.28 0.92 -22.77
#